data_AF-A0A973MEE1-F1
#
_entry.id   AF-A0A973MEE1-F1
#
_cell.length_a   1.000
_cell.length_b   1.000
_cell.length_c   1.000
_cell.angle_alpha   90.00
_cell.angle_beta   90.00
_cell.angle_gamma   90.00
#
_symmetry.space_group_name_H-M   'P 1'
#
loop_
_entity.id
_entity.type
_entity.pdbx_description
1 polymer ?
#
loop_
_entity_poly.entity_id
_entity_poly.type
_entity_poly.pdbx_seq_one_letter_code
_entity_poly.pdbx_strand_id
1 'polypeptide(L)'
;MTHGHVNAYKNGCRCPECREANRVYQNAANARRSAAPALADRAGHGKRTTYVNYACRCDACCAASSAEQREQRERRKERAK
;
A
#
# COMPACT_ATOMS: atom_id res chain seq x y z
N MET A 1 21.44 -18.42 -9.72
CA MET A 1 20.27 -17.62 -9.27
C MET A 1 19.91 -16.65 -10.38
N THR A 2 18.72 -16.74 -10.96
CA THR A 2 18.34 -15.92 -12.12
C THR A 2 17.89 -14.53 -11.66
N HIS A 3 18.66 -13.49 -12.00
CA HIS A 3 18.32 -12.09 -11.73
C HIS A 3 17.17 -11.59 -12.63
N GLY A 4 16.61 -10.42 -12.31
CA GLY A 4 15.50 -9.84 -13.07
C GLY A 4 14.13 -10.49 -12.81
N HIS A 5 14.01 -11.36 -11.80
CA HIS A 5 12.74 -11.95 -11.38
C HIS A 5 12.45 -11.64 -9.91
N VAL A 6 11.16 -11.59 -9.55
CA VAL A 6 10.68 -11.30 -8.18
C VAL A 6 11.25 -12.29 -7.17
N ASN A 7 11.38 -13.56 -7.54
CA ASN A 7 11.94 -14.59 -6.66
C ASN A 7 13.40 -14.28 -6.28
N ALA A 8 14.19 -13.71 -7.19
CA ALA A 8 15.56 -13.31 -6.86
C ALA A 8 15.58 -12.13 -5.88
N TYR A 9 14.65 -11.18 -6.02
CA TYR A 9 14.46 -10.12 -5.03
C TYR A 9 14.04 -10.70 -3.66
N LYS A 10 13.08 -11.62 -3.62
CA LYS A 10 12.63 -12.28 -2.39
C LYS A 10 13.75 -13.05 -1.68
N ASN A 11 14.63 -13.67 -2.46
CA ASN A 11 15.81 -14.39 -1.98
C ASN A 11 17.00 -13.47 -1.61
N GLY A 12 16.81 -12.16 -1.56
CA GLY A 12 17.78 -11.21 -1.02
C GLY A 12 18.58 -10.40 -2.05
N CYS A 13 18.45 -10.69 -3.35
CA CYS A 13 19.12 -9.86 -4.36
C CYS A 13 18.52 -8.44 -4.39
N ARG A 14 19.38 -7.43 -4.56
CA ARG A 14 19.00 -6.01 -4.61
C ARG A 14 19.55 -5.29 -5.86
N CYS A 15 19.97 -6.02 -6.90
CA CYS A 15 20.40 -5.40 -8.15
C CYS A 15 19.24 -4.63 -8.82
N PRO A 16 19.54 -3.67 -9.73
CA PRO A 16 18.52 -2.85 -10.38
C PRO A 16 17.41 -3.66 -11.03
N GLU A 17 17.74 -4.73 -11.75
CA GLU A 17 16.76 -5.59 -12.44
C GLU A 17 15.81 -6.29 -11.47
N CYS A 18 16.31 -6.79 -10.34
CA CYS A 18 15.49 -7.40 -9.30
C CYS A 18 14.60 -6.38 -8.58
N ARG A 19 15.10 -5.16 -8.35
CA ARG A 19 14.29 -4.07 -7.79
C ARG A 19 13.16 -3.69 -8.73
N GLU A 20 13.46 -3.63 -10.03
CA GLU A 20 12.48 -3.31 -11.06
C GLU A 20 11.41 -4.40 -11.18
N ALA A 21 11.83 -5.66 -11.25
CA ALA A 21 10.91 -6.79 -11.26
C ALA A 21 9.96 -6.78 -10.04
N ASN A 22 10.49 -6.51 -8.85
CA ASN A 22 9.66 -6.37 -7.65
C ASN A 22 8.74 -5.14 -7.73
N ARG A 23 9.21 -3.99 -8.24
CA ARG A 23 8.37 -2.78 -8.42
C ARG A 23 7.17 -3.08 -9.32
N VAL A 24 7.41 -3.69 -10.49
CA VAL A 24 6.36 -4.06 -11.45
C VAL A 24 5.36 -5.03 -10.81
N TYR A 25 5.87 -6.06 -10.12
CA TYR A 25 5.02 -7.04 -9.43
C TYR A 25 4.14 -6.41 -8.35
N GLN A 26 4.71 -5.56 -7.49
CA GLN A 26 3.96 -4.88 -6.44
C GLN A 26 2.92 -3.91 -7.03
N ASN A 27 3.27 -3.19 -8.09
CA ASN A 27 2.33 -2.30 -8.77
C ASN A 27 1.13 -3.07 -9.34
N ALA A 28 1.37 -4.20 -10.00
CA ALA A 28 0.30 -5.06 -10.50
C ALA A 28 -0.58 -5.60 -9.36
N ALA A 29 0.02 -6.02 -8.24
CA ALA A 29 -0.72 -6.48 -7.07
C ALA A 29 -1.56 -5.36 -6.43
N ASN A 30 -1.03 -4.14 -6.37
CA ASN A 30 -1.75 -2.96 -5.86
C ASN A 30 -2.94 -2.61 -6.77
N ALA A 31 -2.71 -2.55 -8.09
CA ALA A 31 -3.75 -2.24 -9.06
C ALA A 31 -4.92 -3.25 -8.99
N ARG A 32 -4.62 -4.54 -8.83
CA ARG A 32 -5.64 -5.59 -8.64
C ARG A 32 -6.47 -5.38 -7.38
N ARG A 33 -5.83 -5.02 -6.26
CA ARG A 33 -6.53 -4.77 -5.00
C ARG A 33 -7.41 -3.53 -5.06
N SER A 34 -6.92 -2.45 -5.66
CA SER A 34 -7.68 -1.21 -5.81
C SER A 34 -8.84 -1.33 -6.81
N ALA A 35 -8.70 -2.19 -7.83
CA ALA A 35 -9.74 -2.42 -8.83
C ALA A 35 -10.95 -3.23 -8.29
N ALA A 36 -10.80 -3.88 -7.13
CA ALA A 36 -11.86 -4.69 -6.54
C ALA A 36 -12.18 -4.25 -5.10
N PRO A 37 -12.97 -3.17 -4.93
CA PRO A 37 -13.37 -2.69 -3.60
C PRO A 37 -14.09 -3.72 -2.73
N ALA A 38 -14.76 -4.72 -3.32
CA ALA A 38 -15.38 -5.82 -2.59
C ALA A 38 -14.37 -6.68 -1.80
N LEU A 39 -13.08 -6.68 -2.18
CA LEU A 39 -12.05 -7.35 -1.37
C LEU A 39 -11.81 -6.66 -0.02
N ALA A 40 -12.27 -5.42 0.14
CA ALA A 40 -12.25 -4.71 1.42
C ALA A 40 -13.07 -5.44 2.50
N ASP A 41 -14.14 -6.13 2.12
CA ASP A 41 -14.99 -6.88 3.06
C ASP A 41 -14.18 -7.96 3.78
N ARG A 42 -13.29 -8.64 3.06
CA ARG A 42 -12.36 -9.63 3.64
C ARG A 42 -11.23 -8.98 4.44
N ALA A 43 -10.76 -7.80 4.02
CA ALA A 43 -9.67 -7.08 4.69
C ALA A 43 -10.11 -6.39 5.98
N GLY A 44 -11.40 -6.13 6.13
CA GLY A 44 -12.02 -5.42 7.24
C GLY A 44 -12.07 -3.90 7.02
N HIS A 45 -13.25 -3.31 7.21
CA HIS A 45 -13.49 -1.87 7.08
C HIS A 45 -12.97 -1.07 8.28
N GLY A 46 -13.01 0.26 8.18
CA GLY A 46 -12.65 1.16 9.28
C GLY A 46 -11.15 1.35 9.50
N LYS A 47 -10.32 0.97 8.52
CA LYS A 47 -8.85 1.12 8.56
C LYS A 47 -8.40 1.98 7.38
N ARG A 48 -7.41 2.85 7.60
CA ARG A 48 -6.79 3.59 6.48
C ARG A 48 -6.18 2.64 5.44
N THR A 49 -5.61 1.52 5.87
CA THR A 49 -5.06 0.52 4.95
C THR A 49 -6.11 -0.02 3.99
N THR A 50 -7.36 -0.17 4.44
CA THR A 50 -8.47 -0.62 3.60
C THR A 50 -8.91 0.47 2.62
N TYR A 51 -8.96 1.73 3.09
CA TYR A 51 -9.22 2.90 2.24
C TYR A 51 -8.20 3.03 1.10
N VAL A 52 -6.90 2.93 1.41
CA VAL A 52 -5.82 3.15 0.44
C VAL A 52 -5.61 1.94 -0.47
N ASN A 53 -5.56 0.72 0.08
CA ASN A 53 -5.17 -0.46 -0.71
C ASN A 53 -6.31 -1.05 -1.53
N TYR A 54 -7.54 -0.96 -1.04
CA TYR A 54 -8.72 -1.56 -1.69
C TYR A 54 -9.68 -0.50 -2.23
N ALA A 55 -9.30 0.79 -2.20
CA ALA A 55 -10.12 1.90 -2.65
C ALA A 55 -11.52 1.97 -2.01
N CYS A 56 -11.71 1.39 -0.82
CA CYS A 56 -13.00 1.42 -0.13
C CYS A 56 -13.32 2.83 0.37
N ARG A 57 -14.54 3.31 0.12
CA ARG A 57 -15.00 4.68 0.45
C ARG A 57 -16.17 4.74 1.43
N CYS A 58 -16.44 3.67 2.17
CA CYS A 58 -17.47 3.70 3.22
C CYS A 58 -17.11 4.70 4.33
N ASP A 59 -18.09 5.15 5.10
CA ASP A 59 -17.90 6.19 6.12
C ASP A 59 -16.85 5.82 7.15
N ALA A 60 -16.83 4.57 7.61
CA ALA A 60 -15.82 4.09 8.56
C ALA A 60 -14.39 4.19 8.00
N CYS A 61 -14.19 3.81 6.73
CA CYS A 61 -12.89 3.90 6.06
C CYS A 61 -12.48 5.37 5.81
N CYS A 62 -13.43 6.22 5.41
CA CYS A 62 -13.22 7.66 5.22
C CYS A 62 -12.85 8.37 6.53
N ALA A 63 -13.56 8.05 7.62
CA ALA A 63 -13.28 8.59 8.96
C ALA A 63 -11.88 8.18 9.44
N ALA A 64 -11.54 6.89 9.31
CA ALA A 64 -10.22 6.37 9.68
C ALA A 64 -9.08 7.03 8.89
N SER A 65 -9.24 7.21 7.57
CA SER A 65 -8.25 7.91 6.75
C SER A 65 -8.12 9.37 7.17
N SER A 66 -9.22 10.05 7.45
CA SER A 66 -9.20 11.47 7.84
C SER A 66 -8.53 11.69 9.19
N ALA A 67 -8.80 10.82 10.16
CA ALA A 67 -8.16 10.85 11.48
C ALA A 67 -6.63 10.68 11.37
N GLU A 68 -6.16 9.68 10.62
CA GLU A 68 -4.72 9.45 10.47
C GLU A 68 -4.03 10.59 9.69
N GLN A 69 -4.69 11.15 8.67
CA GLN A 69 -4.15 12.30 7.92
C GLN A 69 -3.99 13.53 8.81
N ARG A 70 -4.92 13.76 9.75
CA ARG A 70 -4.81 14.82 10.75
C ARG A 70 -3.59 14.59 11.63
N GLU A 71 -3.43 13.39 12.17
CA GLU A 71 -2.30 13.01 13.02
C GLU A 71 -0.95 13.16 12.29
N GLN A 72 -0.88 12.75 11.02
CA GLN A 72 0.31 12.95 10.20
C GLN A 72 0.63 14.43 9.97
N ARG A 73 -0.38 15.28 9.76
CA ARG A 73 -0.18 16.73 9.60
C ARG A 73 0.38 17.35 10.87
N GLU A 74 -0.12 16.97 12.04
CA GLU A 74 0.42 17.46 13.32
C GLU A 74 1.88 17.01 13.50
N ARG A 75 2.20 15.72 13.30
CA ARG A 75 3.59 15.24 13.34
C ARG A 75 4.53 15.97 12.39
N ARG A 76 4.05 16.36 11.20
CA ARG A 76 4.84 17.13 10.23
C ARG A 76 5.12 18.54 10.73
N LYS A 77 4.14 19.21 11.36
CA LYS A 77 4.34 20.52 11.98
C LYS A 77 5.35 20.44 13.12
N GLU A 78 5.25 19.42 13.97
CA GLU A 78 6.19 19.21 15.08
C GLU A 78 7.62 18.98 14.59
N ARG A 79 7.81 18.23 13.49
CA ARG A 79 9.14 18.03 12.88
C ARG A 79 9.71 19.25 12.17
N ALA A 80 8.85 20.20 11.80
CA ALA A 80 9.23 21.41 11.08
C ALA A 80 9.49 22.61 12.01
N LYS A 81 9.26 22.45 13.31
CA LYS A 81 9.57 23.41 14.36
C LYS A 81 10.94 23.09 14.96
#